data_AF-A0A218PDW7-F1
#
_entry.id   AF-A0A218PDW7-F1
#
_cell.length_a   1.000
_cell.length_b   1.000
_cell.length_c   1.000
_cell.angle_alpha   90.00
_cell.angle_beta   90.00
_cell.angle_gamma   90.00
#
_symmetry.space_group_name_H-M   'P 1'
#
loop_
_entity.id
_entity.type
_entity.pdbx_description
1 polymer ?
#
loop_
_entity_poly.entity_id
_entity_poly.type
_entity_poly.pdbx_seq_one_letter_code
_entity_poly.pdbx_strand_id
1 'polypeptide(L)'
;MAIITLVGEKLAKPGMEFIYYGPAEPCKTCKLAGVCVGNLEPGRRYKILRVRSMPSHHCPLHEGKARVVEVVEPSIEVAVEPRLAIPGSVIRLRFEECNDEEKADVFRPEGLFEGDSVKIIEVTGEVECNGRTYRIVKVMRKKD
;
A
#
# COMPACT_ATOMS: atom_id res chain seq x y z
N MET A 1 11.44 2.34 5.14
CA MET A 1 12.07 3.67 5.03
C MET A 1 10.99 4.67 4.65
N ALA A 2 11.06 5.91 5.16
CA ALA A 2 10.10 6.93 4.77
C ALA A 2 10.42 7.47 3.37
N ILE A 3 9.40 7.67 2.55
CA ILE A 3 9.48 8.16 1.18
C ILE A 3 8.93 9.59 1.14
N ILE A 4 9.62 10.48 0.43
CA ILE A 4 9.11 11.84 0.17
C ILE A 4 8.33 11.82 -1.13
N THR A 5 7.09 12.32 -1.08
CA THR A 5 6.18 12.43 -2.21
C THR A 5 5.32 13.69 -2.09
N LEU A 6 4.52 13.99 -3.12
CA LEU A 6 3.51 15.02 -3.11
C LEU A 6 2.14 14.40 -3.31
N VAL A 7 1.16 14.87 -2.54
CA VAL A 7 -0.25 14.48 -2.69
C VAL A 7 -1.12 15.72 -2.76
N GLY A 8 -2.32 15.60 -3.34
CA GLY A 8 -3.30 16.68 -3.35
C GLY A 8 -3.61 17.15 -1.93
N GLU A 9 -3.82 18.46 -1.75
CA GLU A 9 -3.99 19.07 -0.42
C GLU A 9 -5.10 18.43 0.41
N LYS A 10 -6.18 17.96 -0.22
CA LYS A 10 -7.28 17.25 0.46
C LYS A 10 -6.87 15.91 1.09
N LEU A 11 -5.89 15.22 0.50
CA LEU A 11 -5.34 13.96 0.98
C LEU A 11 -4.20 14.17 1.98
N ALA A 12 -3.62 15.37 2.06
CA ALA A 12 -2.45 15.67 2.88
C ALA A 12 -2.79 15.74 4.37
N LYS A 13 -3.08 14.60 4.99
CA LYS A 13 -3.36 14.45 6.42
C LYS A 13 -2.65 13.20 6.97
N PRO A 14 -1.99 13.27 8.14
CA PRO A 14 -1.41 12.10 8.78
C PRO A 14 -2.46 10.98 8.98
N GLY A 15 -2.04 9.74 8.77
CA GLY A 15 -2.90 8.56 8.90
C GLY A 15 -3.67 8.19 7.64
N MET A 16 -3.82 9.10 6.68
CA MET A 16 -4.47 8.79 5.40
C MET A 16 -3.64 7.78 4.60
N GLU A 17 -4.33 6.85 3.95
CA GLU A 17 -3.73 5.84 3.08
C GLU A 17 -4.24 6.00 1.65
N PHE A 18 -3.42 5.66 0.67
CA PHE A 18 -3.78 5.70 -0.74
C PHE A 18 -3.02 4.63 -1.53
N ILE A 19 -3.59 4.25 -2.68
CA ILE A 19 -2.93 3.42 -3.69
C ILE A 19 -2.41 4.33 -4.78
N TYR A 20 -1.15 4.15 -5.15
CA TYR A 20 -0.57 4.88 -6.28
C TYR A 20 -0.76 4.06 -7.55
N TYR A 21 -1.63 4.48 -8.47
CA TYR A 21 -1.90 3.74 -9.71
C TYR A 21 -0.93 4.07 -10.87
N GLY A 22 0.04 4.95 -10.66
CA GLY A 22 0.94 5.43 -11.72
C GLY A 22 0.75 6.90 -12.08
N PRO A 23 1.59 7.43 -12.98
CA PRO A 23 1.53 8.83 -13.39
C PRO A 23 0.34 9.08 -14.34
N ALA A 24 -0.42 10.15 -14.11
CA ALA A 24 -1.40 10.63 -15.07
C ALA A 24 -0.74 11.45 -16.20
N GLU A 25 -1.46 11.73 -17.29
CA GLU A 25 -0.93 12.45 -18.46
C GLU A 25 -0.18 13.75 -18.11
N PRO A 26 -0.71 14.67 -17.27
CA PRO A 26 0.00 15.90 -16.91
C PRO A 26 1.31 15.67 -16.13
N CYS A 27 1.50 14.50 -15.52
CA CYS A 27 2.74 14.18 -14.81
C CYS A 27 3.91 13.95 -15.78
N LYS A 28 3.66 13.50 -17.01
CA LYS A 28 4.72 13.14 -17.97
C LYS A 28 5.64 14.31 -18.32
N THR A 29 5.10 15.53 -18.30
CA THR A 29 5.85 16.77 -18.59
C THR A 29 6.09 17.63 -17.34
N CYS A 30 5.70 17.15 -16.17
CA CYS A 30 5.78 17.91 -14.92
C CYS A 30 7.21 17.90 -14.36
N LYS A 31 7.76 19.09 -14.09
CA LYS A 31 9.10 19.24 -13.49
C LYS A 31 9.23 18.61 -12.09
N LEU A 32 8.11 18.47 -11.38
CA LEU A 32 8.07 17.86 -10.04
C LEU A 32 7.81 16.35 -10.09
N ALA A 33 7.63 15.73 -11.25
CA ALA A 33 7.24 14.32 -11.36
C ALA A 33 8.20 13.37 -10.63
N GLY A 34 9.51 13.63 -10.69
CA GLY A 34 10.52 12.80 -10.03
C GLY A 34 10.28 12.67 -8.51
N VAL A 35 10.06 13.79 -7.82
CA VAL A 35 9.78 13.79 -6.37
C VAL A 35 8.31 13.49 -6.06
N CYS A 36 7.39 13.84 -6.95
CA CYS A 36 5.95 13.64 -6.76
C CYS A 36 5.59 12.15 -6.88
N VAL A 37 5.86 11.55 -8.04
CA VAL A 37 5.38 10.21 -8.38
C VAL A 37 6.50 9.23 -8.66
N GLY A 38 7.73 9.70 -8.90
CA GLY A 38 8.88 8.87 -9.27
C GLY A 38 9.42 7.99 -8.13
N ASN A 39 9.14 8.33 -6.87
CA ASN A 39 9.56 7.54 -5.70
C ASN A 39 8.51 6.48 -5.29
N LEU A 40 7.40 6.38 -6.02
CA LEU A 40 6.30 5.47 -5.72
C LEU A 40 6.23 4.35 -6.76
N GLU A 41 5.87 3.16 -6.31
CA GLU A 41 5.68 1.99 -7.17
C GLU A 41 4.19 1.83 -7.49
N PRO A 42 3.81 1.70 -8.78
CA PRO A 42 2.41 1.52 -9.16
C PRO A 42 1.77 0.30 -8.48
N GLY A 43 0.50 0.46 -8.11
CA GLY A 43 -0.31 -0.52 -7.42
C GLY A 43 0.03 -0.71 -5.93
N ARG A 44 0.97 0.07 -5.37
CA ARG A 44 1.35 -0.05 -3.95
C ARG A 44 0.58 0.91 -3.05
N ARG A 45 0.38 0.45 -1.80
CA ARG A 45 -0.27 1.21 -0.74
C ARG A 45 0.73 2.05 0.04
N TYR A 46 0.37 3.29 0.30
CA TYR A 46 1.17 4.24 1.06
C TYR A 46 0.34 4.89 2.14
N LYS A 47 0.93 5.09 3.32
CA LYS A 47 0.35 5.79 4.47
C LYS A 47 1.12 7.08 4.73
N ILE A 48 0.40 8.19 4.87
CA ILE A 48 0.97 9.48 5.22
C ILE A 48 1.35 9.48 6.70
N LEU A 49 2.65 9.62 7.00
CA LEU A 49 3.16 9.81 8.35
C LEU A 49 3.03 11.26 8.80
N ARG A 50 3.42 12.20 7.93
CA ARG A 50 3.36 13.64 8.23
C ARG A 50 3.31 14.48 6.97
N VAL A 51 2.72 15.67 7.12
CA VAL A 51 2.74 16.73 6.11
C VAL A 51 3.88 17.67 6.46
N ARG A 52 4.75 17.95 5.49
CA ARG A 52 5.86 18.89 5.71
C ARG A 52 5.37 20.33 5.65
N SER A 53 5.94 21.18 6.51
CA SER A 53 5.71 22.63 6.52
C SER A 53 6.48 23.31 5.39
N MET A 54 6.07 23.03 4.15
CA MET A 54 6.60 23.61 2.92
C MET A 54 5.46 24.28 2.14
N PRO A 55 5.75 25.27 1.28
CA PRO A 55 4.74 25.86 0.40
C PRO A 55 4.03 24.80 -0.44
N SER A 56 2.74 24.99 -0.68
CA SER A 56 2.00 24.16 -1.64
C SER A 56 2.49 24.41 -3.06
N HIS A 57 2.47 23.37 -3.89
CA HIS A 57 2.80 23.47 -5.31
C HIS A 57 1.54 23.42 -6.15
N HIS A 58 1.47 24.24 -7.21
CA HIS A 58 0.38 24.15 -8.16
C HIS A 58 0.42 22.79 -8.88
N CYS A 59 -0.72 22.11 -8.95
CA CYS A 59 -0.86 20.84 -9.64
C CYS A 59 -2.20 20.81 -10.39
N PRO A 60 -2.20 20.67 -11.74
CA PRO A 60 -3.44 20.68 -12.53
C PRO A 60 -4.30 19.41 -12.34
N LEU A 61 -3.74 18.35 -11.76
CA LEU A 61 -4.46 17.10 -11.48
C LEU A 61 -5.26 17.16 -10.17
N HIS A 62 -4.85 18.04 -9.26
CA HIS A 62 -5.57 18.26 -8.02
C HIS A 62 -6.37 19.55 -8.14
N GLU A 63 -7.19 19.88 -7.14
CA GLU A 63 -7.91 21.15 -7.05
C GLU A 63 -6.94 22.33 -6.79
N GLY A 64 -5.93 22.46 -7.65
CA GLY A 64 -4.95 23.53 -7.70
C GLY A 64 -3.72 23.36 -6.81
N LYS A 65 -3.71 22.46 -5.81
CA LYS A 65 -2.60 22.38 -4.84
C LYS A 65 -2.19 20.97 -4.45
N ALA A 66 -0.88 20.73 -4.43
CA ALA A 66 -0.22 19.56 -3.88
C ALA A 66 0.68 19.96 -2.69
N ARG A 67 0.80 19.07 -1.71
CA ARG A 67 1.60 19.24 -0.49
C ARG A 67 2.65 18.16 -0.40
N VAL A 68 3.83 18.53 0.09
CA VAL A 68 4.92 17.59 0.36
C VAL A 68 4.60 16.78 1.61
N VAL A 69 4.65 15.46 1.49
CA VAL A 69 4.36 14.52 2.57
C VAL A 69 5.47 13.47 2.71
N GLU A 70 5.58 12.92 3.91
CA GLU A 70 6.34 11.71 4.18
C GLU A 70 5.40 10.53 4.27
N VAL A 71 5.67 9.48 3.51
CA VAL A 71 4.86 8.26 3.47
C VAL A 71 5.69 7.03 3.78
N VAL A 72 5.01 5.96 4.19
CA VAL A 72 5.58 4.61 4.30
C VAL A 72 4.64 3.61 3.63
N GLU A 73 5.18 2.47 3.23
CA GLU A 73 4.34 1.31 2.93
C GLU A 73 3.86 0.72 4.27
N PRO A 74 2.54 0.76 4.56
CA PRO A 74 2.01 0.23 5.80
C PRO A 74 2.00 -1.30 5.79
N SER A 75 1.78 -1.91 6.95
CA SER A 75 1.42 -3.33 7.00
C SER A 75 0.03 -3.53 6.38
N ILE A 76 -0.15 -4.62 5.64
CA ILE A 76 -1.41 -4.98 4.99
C ILE A 76 -1.85 -6.34 5.55
N GLU A 77 -3.15 -6.52 5.77
CA GLU A 77 -3.71 -7.82 6.16
C GLU A 77 -3.92 -8.71 4.94
N VAL A 78 -3.56 -9.98 5.06
CA VAL A 78 -3.75 -10.98 4.02
C VAL A 78 -4.04 -12.35 4.64
N ALA A 79 -4.90 -13.12 4.00
CA ALA A 79 -5.19 -14.50 4.35
C ALA A 79 -4.09 -15.42 3.82
N VAL A 80 -3.53 -16.26 4.69
CA VAL A 80 -2.52 -17.27 4.33
C VAL A 80 -2.88 -18.62 4.92
N GLU A 81 -2.33 -19.70 4.36
CA GLU A 81 -2.47 -21.02 4.94
C GLU A 81 -1.93 -21.06 6.39
N PRO A 82 -2.58 -21.75 7.34
CA PRO A 82 -2.16 -21.77 8.75
C PRO A 82 -0.70 -22.13 8.98
N ARG A 83 -0.14 -23.04 8.16
CA ARG A 83 1.28 -23.45 8.24
C ARG A 83 2.27 -22.33 7.92
N LEU A 84 1.86 -21.29 7.19
CA LEU A 84 2.68 -20.15 6.83
C LEU A 84 2.60 -19.02 7.86
N ALA A 85 1.58 -19.02 8.72
CA ALA A 85 1.24 -17.92 9.63
C ALA A 85 2.15 -17.84 10.87
N ILE A 86 3.47 -17.72 10.64
CA ILE A 86 4.50 -17.67 11.68
C ILE A 86 5.04 -16.24 11.78
N PRO A 87 4.76 -15.50 12.88
CA PRO A 87 5.31 -14.18 13.10
C PRO A 87 6.83 -14.15 12.99
N GLY A 88 7.35 -13.14 12.32
CA GLY A 88 8.78 -12.96 12.05
C GLY A 88 9.29 -13.67 10.80
N SER A 89 8.57 -14.67 10.27
CA SER A 89 8.96 -15.37 9.05
C SER A 89 8.82 -14.47 7.82
N VAL A 90 9.58 -14.81 6.78
CA VAL A 90 9.47 -14.19 5.45
C VAL A 90 8.95 -15.24 4.49
N ILE A 91 7.86 -14.92 3.80
CA ILE A 91 7.25 -15.79 2.80
C ILE A 91 7.18 -15.08 1.46
N ARG A 92 7.06 -15.88 0.40
CA ARG A 92 6.66 -15.38 -0.92
C ARG A 92 5.15 -15.52 -1.04
N LEU A 93 4.44 -14.41 -1.19
CA LEU A 93 2.98 -14.40 -1.24
C LEU A 93 2.47 -15.20 -2.43
N ARG A 94 1.44 -15.99 -2.14
CA ARG A 94 0.55 -16.59 -3.12
C ARG A 94 -0.87 -16.34 -2.66
N PHE A 95 -1.68 -15.75 -3.50
CA PHE A 95 -3.07 -15.51 -3.17
C PHE A 95 -3.89 -16.78 -3.35
N GLU A 96 -4.73 -17.05 -2.37
CA GLU A 96 -5.62 -18.19 -2.37
C GLU A 96 -6.94 -17.80 -3.05
N GLU A 97 -7.53 -18.73 -3.80
CA GLU A 97 -8.82 -18.49 -4.42
C GLU A 97 -9.94 -18.57 -3.38
N CYS A 98 -10.72 -17.50 -3.31
CA CYS A 98 -11.93 -17.41 -2.51
C CYS A 98 -13.08 -16.94 -3.40
N ASN A 99 -14.20 -17.69 -3.41
CA ASN A 99 -15.36 -17.40 -4.27
C ASN A 99 -16.35 -16.43 -3.60
N ASP A 100 -16.01 -15.93 -2.43
CA ASP A 100 -16.81 -15.03 -1.62
C ASP A 100 -16.27 -13.61 -1.80
N GLU A 101 -17.00 -12.78 -2.54
CA GLU A 101 -16.59 -11.40 -2.86
C GLU A 101 -16.44 -10.54 -1.61
N GLU A 102 -17.19 -10.82 -0.53
CA GLU A 102 -17.08 -10.08 0.73
C GLU A 102 -15.72 -10.30 1.42
N LYS A 103 -14.98 -11.36 1.03
CA LYS A 103 -13.65 -11.69 1.56
C LYS A 103 -12.52 -11.31 0.61
N ALA A 104 -12.82 -10.70 -0.54
CA ALA A 104 -11.81 -10.34 -1.54
C ALA A 104 -10.68 -9.49 -0.95
N ASP A 105 -11.00 -8.58 -0.03
CA ASP A 105 -10.03 -7.66 0.58
C ASP A 105 -8.96 -8.34 1.44
N VAL A 106 -9.20 -9.56 1.94
CA VAL A 106 -8.18 -10.32 2.70
C VAL A 106 -7.49 -11.38 1.86
N PHE A 107 -8.12 -11.88 0.79
CA PHE A 107 -7.51 -12.88 -0.10
C PHE A 107 -6.68 -12.24 -1.23
N ARG A 108 -7.07 -11.05 -1.70
CA ARG A 108 -6.38 -10.25 -2.72
C ARG A 108 -6.35 -8.77 -2.32
N PRO A 109 -5.73 -8.44 -1.18
CA PRO A 109 -5.68 -7.07 -0.68
C PRO A 109 -4.98 -6.12 -1.66
N GLU A 110 -5.59 -4.97 -1.90
CA GLU A 110 -5.01 -3.94 -2.75
C GLU A 110 -3.69 -3.39 -2.18
N GLY A 111 -2.61 -3.37 -2.98
CA GLY A 111 -1.28 -2.99 -2.50
C GLY A 111 -0.27 -4.13 -2.46
N LEU A 112 -0.75 -5.38 -2.45
CA LEU A 112 0.05 -6.60 -2.52
C LEU A 112 -0.17 -7.30 -3.86
N PHE A 113 0.85 -8.03 -4.31
CA PHE A 113 0.82 -8.80 -5.55
C PHE A 113 1.34 -10.22 -5.33
N GLU A 114 0.87 -11.12 -6.21
CA GLU A 114 1.39 -12.48 -6.31
C GLU A 114 2.92 -12.46 -6.45
N GLY A 115 3.61 -13.23 -5.62
CA GLY A 115 5.07 -13.33 -5.67
C GLY A 115 5.82 -12.28 -4.84
N ASP A 116 5.15 -11.34 -4.17
CA ASP A 116 5.80 -10.42 -3.23
C ASP A 116 6.50 -11.17 -2.08
N SER A 117 7.73 -10.76 -1.78
CA SER A 117 8.41 -11.16 -0.53
C SER A 117 7.86 -10.33 0.63
N VAL A 118 7.24 -10.97 1.62
CA VAL A 118 6.67 -10.27 2.77
C VAL A 118 7.12 -10.88 4.09
N LYS A 119 7.32 -10.04 5.10
CA LYS A 119 7.54 -10.45 6.48
C LYS A 119 6.21 -10.46 7.22
N ILE A 120 5.88 -11.58 7.87
CA ILE A 120 4.73 -11.67 8.76
C ILE A 120 5.07 -10.96 10.06
N ILE A 121 4.23 -10.01 10.46
CA ILE A 121 4.40 -9.22 11.68
C ILE A 121 3.60 -9.85 12.81
N GLU A 122 2.34 -10.16 12.56
CA GLU A 122 1.41 -10.72 13.55
C GLU A 122 0.29 -11.50 12.87
N VAL A 123 -0.32 -12.42 13.61
CA VAL A 123 -1.57 -13.09 13.24
C VAL A 123 -2.71 -12.31 13.92
N THR A 124 -3.65 -11.79 13.14
CA THR A 124 -4.74 -10.94 13.65
C THR A 124 -6.09 -11.64 13.67
N GLY A 125 -6.22 -12.78 13.01
CA GLY A 125 -7.45 -13.56 13.03
C GLY A 125 -7.42 -14.80 12.16
N GLU A 126 -8.60 -15.31 11.86
CA GLU A 126 -8.83 -16.42 10.95
C GLU A 126 -10.06 -16.16 10.09
N VAL A 127 -10.10 -16.78 8.91
CA VAL A 127 -11.21 -16.69 7.96
C VAL A 127 -11.42 -18.04 7.30
N GLU A 128 -12.67 -18.44 7.12
CA GLU A 128 -13.01 -19.63 6.33
C GLU A 128 -13.43 -19.23 4.92
N CYS A 129 -12.87 -19.89 3.92
CA CYS A 129 -13.35 -19.80 2.55
C CYS A 129 -13.20 -21.14 1.83
N ASN A 130 -14.16 -21.48 0.98
CA ASN A 130 -14.16 -22.72 0.19
C ASN A 130 -13.93 -23.99 1.05
N GLY A 131 -14.49 -24.03 2.27
CA GLY A 131 -14.37 -25.16 3.20
C GLY A 131 -12.97 -25.33 3.83
N ARG A 132 -12.12 -24.29 3.76
CA ARG A 132 -10.78 -24.27 4.35
C ARG A 132 -10.61 -23.06 5.26
N THR A 133 -9.89 -23.25 6.36
CA THR A 133 -9.54 -22.18 7.31
C THR A 133 -8.17 -21.60 6.97
N TYR A 134 -8.12 -20.27 6.86
CA TYR A 134 -6.93 -19.46 6.65
C TYR A 134 -6.68 -18.57 7.86
N ARG A 135 -5.42 -18.14 8.04
CA ARG A 135 -5.04 -17.16 9.06
C ARG A 135 -4.94 -15.79 8.42
N ILE A 136 -5.58 -14.79 9.02
CA ILE A 136 -5.38 -13.39 8.65
C ILE A 136 -4.11 -12.93 9.35
N VAL A 137 -3.14 -12.46 8.56
CA VAL A 137 -1.85 -11.99 9.04
C VAL A 137 -1.59 -10.56 8.58
N LYS A 138 -1.00 -9.73 9.44
CA LYS A 138 -0.39 -8.47 8.99
C LYS A 138 0.99 -8.74 8.44
N VAL A 139 1.21 -8.27 7.22
CA VAL A 139 2.49 -8.44 6.53
C VAL A 139 3.08 -7.09 6.15
N MET A 140 4.41 -7.01 6.17
CA MET A 140 5.16 -5.89 5.59
C MET A 140 5.95 -6.39 4.38
N ARG A 141 5.81 -5.70 3.26
CA ARG A 141 6.59 -6.01 2.06
C ARG A 141 8.08 -5.81 2.32
N LYS A 142 8.88 -6.78 1.93
CA LYS A 142 10.34 -6.65 1.84
C LYS A 142 10.68 -6.25 0.40
N LYS A 143 11.42 -5.15 0.29
CA LYS A 143 12.12 -4.83 -0.95
C LYS A 143 13.46 -5.57 -0.90
N ASP A 144 13.76 -6.30 -1.97
CA ASP A 144 15.06 -6.96 -2.15
C ASP A 144 16.20 -5.94 -2.27
#